data_AF-A0A556UXV2-F1
#
_entry.id   AF-A0A556UXV2-F1
#
_cell.length_a   1.000
_cell.length_b   1.000
_cell.length_c   1.000
_cell.angle_alpha   90.00
_cell.angle_beta   90.00
_cell.angle_gamma   90.00
#
_symmetry.space_group_name_H-M   'P 1'
#
loop_
_entity.id
_entity.type
_entity.pdbx_description
1 polymer ?
#
loop_
_entity_poly.entity_id
_entity_poly.type
_entity_poly.pdbx_seq_one_letter_code
_entity_poly.pdbx_strand_id
1 'polypeptide(L)'
;MAAIVDRVEGGGGSVDSESLSPRLPSPPPDQPHQNNPLLGLPIVAIETILNFLSYDEISLLRLVCKRMDMICQRMLNQGFLKVERYHSLCQKQVKAQLPRRESERRNHSLARHADILAAVETRLSLLNMTFMKYVDSNLCCFIPGKVIDEIYRVLRYVNSTRAPQRAHEVLQELRDISSMAMEYFDEKIVPSPHP
;
A
#
# COMPACT_ATOMS: atom_id res chain seq x y z
N MET A 1 63.51 -80.23 29.90
CA MET A 1 63.48 -78.84 30.40
C MET A 1 63.84 -77.93 29.24
N ALA A 2 63.03 -76.91 28.99
CA ALA A 2 63.13 -76.06 27.81
C ALA A 2 64.40 -75.20 27.79
N ALA A 3 64.97 -75.06 26.60
CA ALA A 3 65.99 -74.07 26.24
C ALA A 3 65.68 -73.52 24.83
N ILE A 4 65.55 -72.18 24.76
CA ILE A 4 66.20 -71.28 23.77
C ILE A 4 65.68 -71.24 22.30
N VAL A 5 65.07 -70.08 21.95
CA VAL A 5 65.23 -69.19 20.76
C VAL A 5 64.52 -69.46 19.40
N ASP A 6 63.92 -68.37 18.90
CA ASP A 6 63.66 -67.89 17.51
C ASP A 6 62.45 -68.29 16.63
N ARG A 7 62.13 -67.33 15.73
CA ARG A 7 61.35 -67.33 14.46
C ARG A 7 59.82 -67.08 14.45
N VAL A 8 59.46 -65.89 13.93
CA VAL A 8 58.90 -65.57 12.59
C VAL A 8 57.89 -66.53 11.89
N GLU A 9 56.80 -65.89 11.41
CA GLU A 9 55.98 -66.11 10.18
C GLU A 9 54.58 -66.77 10.19
N GLY A 10 53.68 -66.12 9.42
CA GLY A 10 52.42 -66.64 8.85
C GLY A 10 51.16 -65.95 9.41
N GLY A 11 50.32 -65.19 8.71
CA GLY A 11 50.13 -64.97 7.26
C GLY A 11 48.63 -65.05 6.95
N GLY A 12 48.06 -64.04 6.26
CA GLY A 12 46.82 -64.21 5.46
C GLY A 12 45.73 -63.14 5.59
N GLY A 13 45.46 -62.43 4.48
CA GLY A 13 44.09 -62.16 4.03
C GLY A 13 43.53 -60.73 4.13
N SER A 14 43.60 -60.02 3.01
CA SER A 14 42.84 -58.82 2.61
C SER A 14 41.32 -59.03 2.54
N VAL A 15 40.51 -58.02 2.88
CA VAL A 15 39.34 -57.54 2.08
C VAL A 15 38.74 -56.25 2.66
N ASP A 16 38.31 -55.39 1.74
CA ASP A 16 37.79 -54.05 1.90
C ASP A 16 36.49 -53.94 2.73
N SER A 17 36.29 -52.78 3.36
CA SER A 17 34.96 -52.22 3.61
C SER A 17 35.04 -50.71 3.77
N GLU A 18 35.04 -50.02 2.63
CA GLU A 18 34.57 -48.65 2.52
C GLU A 18 33.16 -48.56 3.10
N SER A 19 33.00 -47.84 4.23
CA SER A 19 31.68 -47.49 4.72
C SER A 19 31.08 -46.40 3.83
N LEU A 20 30.24 -46.81 2.89
CA LEU A 20 29.39 -45.94 2.09
C LEU A 20 28.42 -45.16 2.99
N SER A 21 28.78 -43.92 3.31
CA SER A 21 27.80 -42.94 3.79
C SER A 21 27.05 -42.39 2.56
N PRO A 22 25.70 -42.34 2.55
CA PRO A 22 24.98 -41.69 1.46
C PRO A 22 25.30 -40.20 1.48
N ARG A 23 26.08 -39.73 0.50
CA ARG A 23 26.22 -38.29 0.24
C ARG A 23 24.86 -37.78 -0.21
N LEU A 24 24.17 -37.08 0.69
CA LEU A 24 23.07 -36.19 0.32
C LEU A 24 23.58 -35.22 -0.75
N PRO A 25 22.85 -35.00 -1.86
CA PRO A 25 23.25 -34.03 -2.86
C PRO A 25 23.36 -32.66 -2.20
N SER A 26 24.53 -32.05 -2.27
CA SER A 26 24.69 -30.63 -1.96
C SER A 26 23.71 -29.83 -2.85
N PRO A 27 22.88 -28.93 -2.30
CA PRO A 27 22.02 -28.11 -3.12
C PRO A 27 22.87 -27.26 -4.07
N PRO A 28 22.42 -27.02 -5.31
CA PRO A 28 23.18 -26.23 -6.28
C PRO A 28 23.39 -24.81 -5.73
N PRO A 29 24.61 -24.26 -5.83
CA PRO A 29 24.90 -22.93 -5.35
C PRO A 29 24.51 -21.93 -6.45
N ASP A 30 23.22 -21.69 -6.67
CA ASP A 30 22.74 -20.60 -7.55
C ASP A 30 21.24 -20.32 -7.39
N GLN A 31 20.77 -20.17 -6.15
CA GLN A 31 19.55 -19.42 -5.90
C GLN A 31 19.83 -18.39 -4.81
N PRO A 32 19.68 -17.08 -5.08
CA PRO A 32 19.50 -16.14 -4.00
C PRO A 32 18.17 -16.52 -3.34
N HIS A 33 18.23 -17.33 -2.29
CA HIS A 33 17.14 -17.45 -1.34
C HIS A 33 16.93 -16.04 -0.80
N GLN A 34 16.04 -15.26 -1.44
CA GLN A 34 15.49 -14.06 -0.85
C GLN A 34 14.60 -14.52 0.30
N ASN A 35 15.24 -14.96 1.39
CA ASN A 35 14.62 -15.17 2.69
C ASN A 35 14.33 -13.80 3.28
N ASN A 36 13.41 -13.06 2.67
CA ASN A 36 12.85 -11.83 3.21
C ASN A 36 11.71 -12.25 4.14
N PRO A 37 11.90 -12.29 5.48
CA PRO A 37 10.92 -12.84 6.39
C PRO A 37 9.60 -12.05 6.34
N LEU A 38 9.69 -10.74 6.14
CA LEU A 38 8.55 -9.85 5.91
C LEU A 38 7.72 -10.28 4.69
N LEU A 39 8.38 -10.56 3.57
CA LEU A 39 7.72 -11.02 2.35
C LEU A 39 7.27 -12.47 2.45
N GLY A 40 7.67 -13.23 3.47
CA GLY A 40 7.13 -14.57 3.75
C GLY A 40 5.77 -14.54 4.45
N LEU A 41 5.40 -13.41 5.08
CA LEU A 41 4.16 -13.29 5.85
C LEU A 41 2.91 -13.35 4.97
N PRO A 42 1.76 -13.82 5.50
CA PRO A 42 0.47 -13.68 4.84
C PRO A 42 0.18 -12.21 4.49
N ILE A 43 -0.47 -11.98 3.35
CA ILE A 43 -0.78 -10.63 2.86
C ILE A 43 -1.45 -9.76 3.93
N VAL A 44 -2.39 -10.32 4.70
CA VAL A 44 -3.10 -9.61 5.77
C VAL A 44 -2.15 -9.10 6.85
N ALA A 45 -1.12 -9.86 7.21
CA ALA A 45 -0.13 -9.43 8.20
C ALA A 45 0.74 -8.28 7.64
N ILE A 46 1.14 -8.36 6.38
CA ILE A 46 1.88 -7.29 5.71
C ILE A 46 1.02 -6.02 5.63
N GLU A 47 -0.23 -6.13 5.14
CA GLU A 47 -1.17 -5.00 5.11
C GLU A 47 -1.39 -4.38 6.49
N THR A 48 -1.46 -5.21 7.55
CA THR A 48 -1.60 -4.73 8.93
C THR A 48 -0.36 -3.94 9.39
N ILE A 49 0.84 -4.39 9.04
CA ILE A 49 2.08 -3.66 9.33
C ILE A 49 2.13 -2.35 8.53
N LEU A 50 1.77 -2.39 7.24
CA LEU A 50 1.81 -1.22 6.38
C LEU A 50 0.73 -0.18 6.72
N ASN A 51 -0.36 -0.55 7.41
CA ASN A 51 -1.37 0.41 7.90
C ASN A 51 -0.84 1.43 8.93
N PHE A 52 0.38 1.24 9.45
CA PHE A 52 1.05 2.25 10.28
C PHE A 52 1.74 3.35 9.46
N LEU A 53 1.83 3.19 8.15
CA LEU A 53 2.41 4.15 7.22
C LEU A 53 1.33 5.03 6.60
N SER A 54 1.73 6.20 6.11
CA SER A 54 0.88 7.03 5.26
C SER A 54 0.65 6.38 3.89
N TYR A 55 -0.40 6.79 3.19
CA TYR A 55 -0.61 6.32 1.82
C TYR A 55 0.48 6.82 0.87
N ASP A 56 1.08 7.99 1.13
CA ASP A 56 2.25 8.47 0.43
C ASP A 56 3.44 7.50 0.57
N GLU A 57 3.75 7.07 1.80
CA GLU A 57 4.80 6.09 2.06
C GLU A 57 4.49 4.73 1.39
N ILE A 58 3.24 4.26 1.48
CA ILE A 58 2.77 3.04 0.81
C ILE A 58 2.98 3.15 -0.72
N SER A 59 2.78 4.33 -1.31
CA SER A 59 2.99 4.53 -2.74
C SER A 59 4.45 4.36 -3.16
N LEU A 60 5.39 4.78 -2.32
CA LEU A 60 6.83 4.64 -2.55
C LEU A 60 7.30 3.18 -2.42
N LEU A 61 6.69 2.42 -1.51
CA LEU A 61 7.00 1.00 -1.30
C LEU A 61 6.73 0.11 -2.52
N ARG A 62 5.91 0.58 -3.47
CA ARG A 62 5.67 -0.13 -4.74
C ARG A 62 6.94 -0.40 -5.55
N LEU A 63 7.96 0.43 -5.39
CA LEU A 63 9.23 0.30 -6.12
C LEU A 63 10.17 -0.77 -5.53
N VAL A 64 9.85 -1.32 -4.35
CA VAL A 64 10.73 -2.26 -3.64
C VAL A 64 10.82 -3.62 -4.33
N CYS A 65 9.68 -4.26 -4.60
CA CYS A 65 9.62 -5.54 -5.31
C CYS A 65 8.20 -5.84 -5.83
N LYS A 66 8.06 -6.83 -6.73
CA LYS A 66 6.77 -7.22 -7.33
C LYS A 66 5.69 -7.57 -6.30
N ARG A 67 6.07 -8.27 -5.22
CA ARG A 67 5.12 -8.63 -4.15
C ARG A 67 4.68 -7.39 -3.37
N MET A 68 5.60 -6.49 -3.07
CA MET A 68 5.27 -5.24 -2.38
C MET A 68 4.39 -4.34 -3.24
N ASP A 69 4.70 -4.22 -4.54
CA ASP A 69 3.88 -3.50 -5.50
C ASP A 69 2.44 -4.02 -5.50
N MET A 70 2.23 -5.33 -5.66
CA MET A 70 0.88 -5.92 -5.64
C MET A 70 0.11 -5.60 -4.35
N ILE A 71 0.77 -5.65 -3.19
CA ILE A 71 0.13 -5.36 -1.90
C ILE A 71 -0.21 -3.88 -1.79
N CYS A 72 0.74 -2.99 -2.10
CA CYS A 72 0.56 -1.55 -2.00
C CYS A 72 -0.50 -1.04 -3.00
N GLN A 73 -0.56 -1.59 -4.23
CA GLN A 73 -1.62 -1.30 -5.20
C GLN A 73 -3.01 -1.60 -4.62
N ARG A 74 -3.18 -2.77 -3.98
CA ARG A 74 -4.44 -3.14 -3.31
C ARG A 74 -4.78 -2.16 -2.18
N MET A 75 -3.80 -1.83 -1.35
CA MET A 75 -3.99 -0.89 -0.24
C MET A 75 -4.38 0.51 -0.71
N LEU A 76 -3.75 1.04 -1.77
CA LEU A 76 -4.07 2.36 -2.33
C LEU A 76 -5.47 2.41 -2.94
N ASN A 77 -5.83 1.39 -3.75
CA ASN A 77 -7.18 1.29 -4.33
C ASN A 77 -8.24 1.25 -3.22
N GLN A 78 -8.03 0.42 -2.20
CA GLN A 78 -8.94 0.33 -1.05
C GLN A 78 -8.94 1.61 -0.21
N GLY A 79 -7.81 2.30 -0.10
CA GLY A 79 -7.66 3.56 0.60
C GLY A 79 -8.55 4.65 0.01
N PHE A 80 -8.56 4.78 -1.31
CA PHE A 80 -9.43 5.73 -2.00
C PHE A 80 -10.92 5.44 -1.75
N LEU A 81 -11.35 4.19 -1.91
CA LEU A 81 -12.73 3.78 -1.63
C LEU A 81 -13.14 3.96 -0.15
N LYS A 82 -12.19 3.82 0.78
CA LYS A 82 -12.42 4.06 2.21
C LYS A 82 -12.59 5.55 2.49
N VAL A 83 -11.78 6.43 1.88
CA VAL A 83 -11.89 7.86 2.12
C VAL A 83 -13.16 8.47 1.50
N GLU A 84 -13.60 7.98 0.34
CA GLU A 84 -14.89 8.37 -0.25
C GLU A 84 -16.07 8.02 0.66
N ARG A 85 -16.08 6.80 1.23
CA ARG A 85 -17.10 6.39 2.20
C ARG A 85 -17.05 7.23 3.47
N TYR A 86 -15.86 7.56 3.96
CA TYR A 86 -15.71 8.40 5.14
C TYR A 86 -16.19 9.84 4.90
N HIS A 87 -15.87 10.44 3.74
CA HIS A 87 -16.43 11.71 3.32
C HIS A 87 -17.96 11.68 3.30
N SER A 88 -18.54 10.65 2.67
CA SER A 88 -20.00 10.48 2.58
C SER A 88 -20.67 10.44 3.96
N LEU A 89 -20.03 9.81 4.95
CA LEU A 89 -20.51 9.79 6.32
C LEU A 89 -20.50 11.20 6.94
N CYS A 90 -19.38 11.92 6.83
CA CYS A 90 -19.23 13.28 7.35
C CYS A 90 -20.28 14.22 6.73
N GLN A 91 -20.45 14.13 5.41
CA GLN A 91 -21.42 14.95 4.68
C GLN A 91 -22.86 14.67 5.10
N LYS A 92 -23.25 13.40 5.26
CA LYS A 92 -24.58 13.03 5.77
C LYS A 92 -24.82 13.58 7.17
N GLN A 93 -23.83 13.49 8.07
CA GLN A 93 -23.92 14.00 9.44
C GLN A 93 -24.11 15.51 9.51
N VAL A 94 -23.36 16.28 8.70
CA VAL A 94 -23.51 17.74 8.62
C VAL A 94 -24.84 18.10 7.99
N LYS A 95 -25.19 17.48 6.85
CA LYS A 95 -26.43 17.77 6.10
C LYS A 95 -27.69 17.51 6.92
N ALA A 96 -27.69 16.51 7.80
CA ALA A 96 -28.81 16.21 8.69
C ALA A 96 -29.08 17.31 9.74
N GLN A 97 -28.08 18.13 10.07
CA GLN A 97 -28.17 19.20 11.06
C GLN A 97 -28.42 20.58 10.42
N LEU A 98 -28.32 20.69 9.09
CA LEU A 98 -28.53 21.95 8.40
C LEU A 98 -30.04 22.26 8.22
N PRO A 99 -30.43 23.54 8.32
CA PRO A 99 -31.77 23.98 7.95
C PRO A 99 -32.14 23.61 6.51
N ARG A 100 -33.44 23.39 6.25
CA ARG A 100 -33.94 23.07 4.90
C ARG A 100 -33.88 24.25 3.94
N ARG A 101 -34.00 25.49 4.43
CA ARG A 101 -33.95 26.70 3.61
C ARG A 101 -32.53 27.20 3.43
N GLU A 102 -32.19 27.59 2.21
CA GLU A 102 -30.84 28.04 1.85
C GLU A 102 -30.43 29.33 2.56
N SER A 103 -31.36 30.28 2.73
CA SER A 103 -31.12 31.53 3.45
C SER A 103 -30.72 31.30 4.92
N GLU A 104 -31.33 30.32 5.57
CA GLU A 104 -31.03 29.94 6.96
C GLU A 104 -29.70 29.18 7.05
N ARG A 105 -29.36 28.37 6.04
CA ARG A 105 -28.09 27.65 5.98
C ARG A 105 -26.89 28.58 5.97
N ARG A 106 -26.93 29.68 5.22
CA ARG A 106 -25.78 30.61 5.08
C ARG A 106 -25.34 31.23 6.41
N ASN A 107 -26.26 31.37 7.36
CA ASN A 107 -25.99 31.92 8.69
C ASN A 107 -25.78 30.83 9.76
N HIS A 108 -25.84 29.55 9.39
CA HIS A 108 -25.71 28.43 10.32
C HIS A 108 -24.25 28.19 10.70
N SER A 109 -24.00 27.74 11.93
CA SER A 109 -22.63 27.46 12.43
C SER A 109 -21.89 26.42 11.59
N LEU A 110 -22.61 25.46 11.00
CA LEU A 110 -22.08 24.41 10.13
C LEU A 110 -22.00 24.79 8.64
N ALA A 111 -22.33 26.03 8.25
CA ALA A 111 -22.27 26.45 6.85
C ALA A 111 -20.89 26.21 6.24
N ARG A 112 -19.83 26.62 6.96
CA ARG A 112 -18.44 26.44 6.50
C ARG A 112 -18.03 24.97 6.41
N HIS A 113 -18.50 24.12 7.34
CA HIS A 113 -18.27 22.67 7.25
C HIS A 113 -18.89 22.10 5.98
N ALA A 114 -20.12 22.51 5.66
CA ALA A 114 -20.82 22.08 4.46
C ALA A 114 -20.09 22.51 3.18
N ASP A 115 -19.63 23.77 3.11
CA ASP A 115 -18.88 24.31 1.98
C ASP A 115 -17.57 23.54 1.75
N ILE A 116 -16.83 23.26 2.83
CA ILE A 116 -15.60 22.46 2.76
C ILE A 116 -15.90 21.05 2.25
N LEU A 117 -16.91 20.37 2.80
CA LEU A 117 -17.26 19.00 2.40
C LEU A 117 -17.73 18.93 0.95
N ALA A 118 -18.47 19.93 0.46
CA ALA A 118 -18.86 20.03 -0.95
C ALA A 118 -17.65 20.25 -1.87
N ALA A 119 -16.68 21.05 -1.43
CA ALA A 119 -15.45 21.25 -2.18
C ALA A 119 -14.57 19.98 -2.22
N VAL A 120 -14.52 19.21 -1.12
CA VAL A 120 -13.85 17.89 -1.10
C VAL A 120 -14.57 16.89 -2.01
N GLU A 121 -15.90 16.86 -2.02
CA GLU A 121 -16.71 16.01 -2.91
C GLU A 121 -16.37 16.26 -4.38
N THR A 122 -16.19 17.54 -4.74
CA THR A 122 -15.79 17.92 -6.11
C THR A 122 -14.41 17.36 -6.46
N ARG A 123 -13.44 17.40 -5.53
CA ARG A 123 -12.11 16.80 -5.74
C ARG A 123 -12.17 15.29 -5.86
N LEU A 124 -12.92 14.63 -4.97
CA LEU A 124 -13.15 13.18 -5.03
C LEU A 124 -13.76 12.75 -6.36
N SER A 125 -14.78 13.48 -6.82
CA SER A 125 -15.48 13.18 -8.08
C SER A 125 -14.55 13.27 -9.30
N LEU A 126 -13.71 14.30 -9.34
CA LEU A 126 -12.73 14.46 -10.42
C LEU A 126 -11.68 13.33 -10.41
N LEU A 127 -11.13 13.00 -9.24
CA LEU A 127 -10.20 11.87 -9.10
C LEU A 127 -10.88 10.54 -9.49
N ASN A 128 -12.13 10.34 -9.09
CA ASN A 128 -12.91 9.17 -9.44
C ASN A 128 -13.07 9.04 -10.96
N MET A 129 -13.43 10.14 -11.63
CA MET A 129 -13.56 10.19 -13.09
C MET A 129 -12.23 9.95 -13.82
N THR A 130 -11.11 10.49 -13.31
CA THR A 130 -9.78 10.31 -13.89
C THR A 130 -9.29 8.87 -13.76
N PHE A 131 -9.35 8.30 -12.55
CA PHE A 131 -8.63 7.07 -12.23
C PHE A 131 -9.50 5.82 -12.28
N MET A 132 -10.74 5.85 -11.76
CA MET A 132 -11.41 4.60 -11.41
C MET A 132 -11.76 3.72 -12.61
N LYS A 133 -12.06 4.29 -13.78
CA LYS A 133 -12.25 3.50 -15.01
C LYS A 133 -11.05 2.58 -15.31
N TYR A 134 -9.83 3.08 -15.10
CA TYR A 134 -8.59 2.36 -15.37
C TYR A 134 -8.24 1.40 -14.23
N VAL A 135 -8.53 1.80 -12.99
CA VAL A 135 -8.38 0.93 -11.81
C VAL A 135 -9.30 -0.29 -11.90
N ASP A 136 -10.57 -0.09 -12.24
CA ASP A 136 -11.56 -1.16 -12.39
C ASP A 136 -11.22 -2.09 -13.57
N SER A 137 -10.55 -1.56 -14.59
CA SER A 137 -10.06 -2.34 -15.74
C SER A 137 -8.68 -2.99 -15.50
N ASN A 138 -8.13 -2.90 -14.28
CA ASN A 138 -6.78 -3.35 -13.91
C ASN A 138 -5.66 -2.79 -14.81
N LEU A 139 -5.85 -1.61 -15.39
CA LEU A 139 -4.84 -0.93 -16.23
C LEU A 139 -3.83 -0.12 -15.39
N CYS A 140 -4.24 0.33 -14.21
CA CYS A 140 -3.36 0.95 -13.22
C CYS A 140 -3.94 0.74 -11.81
N CYS A 141 -3.17 1.06 -10.78
CA CYS A 141 -3.74 1.30 -9.45
C CYS A 141 -4.01 2.80 -9.26
N PHE A 142 -4.69 3.16 -8.17
CA PHE A 142 -4.66 4.52 -7.67
C PHE A 142 -3.24 4.82 -7.18
N ILE A 143 -2.56 5.74 -7.86
CA ILE A 143 -1.16 6.13 -7.61
C ILE A 143 -1.02 7.26 -6.58
N PRO A 144 -1.93 8.25 -6.50
CA PRO A 144 -1.73 9.44 -5.66
C PRO A 144 -1.89 9.21 -4.15
N GLY A 145 -0.98 8.47 -3.51
CA GLY A 145 -1.02 8.17 -2.07
C GLY A 145 -1.19 9.42 -1.19
N LYS A 146 -0.37 10.45 -1.42
CA LYS A 146 -0.45 11.74 -0.73
C LYS A 146 -1.82 12.41 -0.80
N VAL A 147 -2.57 12.20 -1.89
CA VAL A 147 -3.92 12.76 -2.05
C VAL A 147 -4.88 12.14 -1.05
N ILE A 148 -4.78 10.82 -0.80
CA ILE A 148 -5.62 10.14 0.20
C ILE A 148 -5.33 10.69 1.60
N ASP A 149 -4.05 10.81 1.95
CA ASP A 149 -3.61 11.34 3.24
C ASP A 149 -4.16 12.74 3.48
N GLU A 150 -4.09 13.59 2.46
CA GLU A 150 -4.54 14.98 2.52
C GLU A 150 -6.07 15.09 2.63
N ILE A 151 -6.83 14.24 1.92
CA ILE A 151 -8.29 14.18 2.11
C ILE A 151 -8.61 13.79 3.55
N TYR A 152 -7.94 12.77 4.11
CA TYR A 152 -8.15 12.41 5.52
C TYR A 152 -7.77 13.54 6.48
N ARG A 153 -6.69 14.28 6.21
CA ARG A 153 -6.30 15.47 6.99
C ARG A 153 -7.41 16.51 6.99
N VAL A 154 -7.94 16.87 5.82
CA VAL A 154 -9.04 17.84 5.67
C VAL A 154 -10.31 17.35 6.38
N LEU A 155 -10.72 16.08 6.19
CA LEU A 155 -11.92 15.54 6.82
C LEU A 155 -11.80 15.49 8.36
N ARG A 156 -10.63 15.10 8.89
CA ARG A 156 -10.36 15.14 10.34
C ARG A 156 -10.37 16.58 10.88
N TYR A 157 -9.80 17.54 10.14
CA TYR A 157 -9.82 18.95 10.50
C TYR A 157 -11.26 19.47 10.60
N VAL A 158 -12.11 19.20 9.62
CA VAL A 158 -13.52 19.61 9.60
C VAL A 158 -14.28 19.02 10.79
N ASN A 159 -14.09 17.73 11.09
CA ASN A 159 -14.81 17.06 12.17
C ASN A 159 -14.35 17.47 13.58
N SER A 160 -13.12 17.95 13.73
CA SER A 160 -12.56 18.36 15.04
C SER A 160 -12.64 19.87 15.29
N THR A 161 -12.89 20.68 14.26
CA THR A 161 -12.88 22.14 14.35
C THR A 161 -14.28 22.73 14.45
N ARG A 162 -14.55 23.53 15.47
CA ARG A 162 -15.86 24.19 15.64
C ARG A 162 -16.12 25.33 14.65
N ALA A 163 -15.07 26.04 14.25
CA ALA A 163 -15.16 27.20 13.35
C ALA A 163 -14.04 27.12 12.30
N PRO A 164 -14.20 26.29 11.26
CA PRO A 164 -13.17 26.08 10.27
C PRO A 164 -12.90 27.35 9.44
N GLN A 165 -11.67 27.43 8.92
CA GLN A 165 -11.24 28.41 7.93
C GLN A 165 -12.04 28.30 6.62
N ARG A 166 -11.84 29.26 5.70
CA ARG A 166 -12.56 29.21 4.42
C ARG A 166 -12.08 28.03 3.58
N ALA A 167 -12.97 27.46 2.78
CA ALA A 167 -12.67 26.26 1.99
C ALA A 167 -11.42 26.41 1.11
N HIS A 168 -11.16 27.58 0.53
CA HIS A 168 -9.96 27.78 -0.29
C HIS A 168 -8.65 27.72 0.50
N GLU A 169 -8.65 28.14 1.77
CA GLU A 169 -7.48 28.08 2.65
C GLU A 169 -7.21 26.63 3.07
N VAL A 170 -8.28 25.91 3.43
CA VAL A 170 -8.18 24.53 3.93
C VAL A 170 -7.81 23.54 2.83
N LEU A 171 -8.31 23.74 1.61
CA LEU A 171 -8.16 22.82 0.47
C LEU A 171 -7.00 23.17 -0.47
N GLN A 172 -6.15 24.16 -0.16
CA GLN A 172 -5.12 24.59 -1.09
C GLN A 172 -4.18 23.43 -1.48
N GLU A 173 -3.55 22.78 -0.51
CA GLU A 173 -2.67 21.64 -0.77
C GLU A 173 -3.43 20.51 -1.47
N LEU A 174 -4.64 20.15 -0.98
CA LEU A 174 -5.47 19.13 -1.61
C LEU A 174 -5.66 19.42 -3.10
N ARG A 175 -6.02 20.64 -3.49
CA ARG A 175 -6.21 21.02 -4.90
C ARG A 175 -4.92 20.85 -5.69
N ASP A 176 -3.81 21.37 -5.19
CA ASP A 176 -2.53 21.35 -5.90
C ASP A 176 -2.07 19.92 -6.17
N ILE A 177 -2.00 19.08 -5.14
CA ILE A 177 -1.51 17.70 -5.29
C ILE A 177 -2.43 16.82 -6.12
N SER A 178 -3.74 17.09 -6.10
CA SER A 178 -4.70 16.33 -6.88
C SER A 178 -4.77 16.79 -8.33
N SER A 179 -4.48 18.06 -8.64
CA SER A 179 -4.27 18.54 -10.02
C SER A 179 -3.01 17.93 -10.61
N MET A 180 -1.88 18.01 -9.89
CA MET A 180 -0.62 17.39 -10.33
C MET A 180 -0.77 15.89 -10.61
N ALA A 181 -1.55 15.19 -9.77
CA ALA A 181 -1.84 13.77 -9.96
C ALA A 181 -2.60 13.48 -11.26
N MET A 182 -3.63 14.28 -11.59
CA MET A 182 -4.42 14.10 -12.80
C MET A 182 -3.58 14.44 -14.05
N GLU A 183 -2.81 15.53 -14.01
CA GLU A 183 -1.89 15.90 -15.10
C GLU A 183 -0.86 14.80 -15.37
N TYR A 184 -0.23 14.26 -14.31
CA TYR A 184 0.71 13.15 -14.45
C TYR A 184 0.06 11.91 -15.07
N PHE A 185 -1.18 11.61 -14.68
CA PHE A 185 -1.92 10.48 -15.24
C PHE A 185 -2.16 10.64 -16.74
N ASP A 186 -2.63 11.82 -17.16
CA ASP A 186 -2.90 12.13 -18.56
C ASP A 186 -1.61 12.11 -19.41
N GLU A 187 -0.49 12.62 -18.88
CA GLU A 187 0.77 12.69 -19.61
C GLU A 187 1.53 11.36 -19.71
N LYS A 188 1.51 10.56 -18.65
CA LYS A 188 2.46 9.43 -18.48
C LYS A 188 1.79 8.06 -18.48
N ILE A 189 0.48 7.99 -18.29
CA ILE A 189 -0.21 6.72 -18.00
C ILE A 189 -1.30 6.43 -19.01
N VAL A 190 -2.10 7.43 -19.41
CA VAL A 190 -3.13 7.23 -20.44
C VAL A 190 -2.44 6.78 -21.74
N PRO A 191 -2.89 5.68 -22.37
CA PRO A 191 -2.39 5.27 -23.67
C PRO A 191 -2.61 6.40 -24.67
N SER A 192 -1.52 6.96 -25.20
CA SER A 192 -1.59 7.87 -26.36
C SER A 192 -2.31 7.15 -27.50
N PRO A 193 -3.44 7.66 -28.00
CA PRO A 193 -3.97 7.18 -29.26
C PRO A 193 -2.98 7.62 -30.33
N HIS A 194 -2.11 6.70 -30.78
CA HIS A 194 -1.33 6.93 -31.98
C HIS A 194 -2.31 7.08 -33.16
N PRO A 195 -2.23 8.18 -33.94
CA PRO A 195 -2.99 8.33 -35.18
C PRO A 195 -2.52 7.35 -36.25
#